data_AF-A0A7K2ZNU1-F1
#
_entry.id   AF-A0A7K2ZNU1-F1
#
_cell.length_a   1.000
_cell.length_b   1.000
_cell.length_c   1.000
_cell.angle_alpha   90.00
_cell.angle_beta   90.00
_cell.angle_gamma   90.00
#
_symmetry.space_group_name_H-M   'P 1'
#
loop_
_entity.id
_entity.type
_entity.pdbx_description
1 polymer ?
#
loop_
_entity_poly.entity_id
_entity_poly.type
_entity_poly.pdbx_seq_one_letter_code
_entity_poly.pdbx_strand_id
1 'polypeptide(L)'
;ALLASEVPLAPGTTGRGAEALLEPAERAEQRLIGAVAALPPDASAEPYNEAQDAPWHQTRLLLRLHRYAHEVVLGAADPVLTGAGHALDLHRDAAEAAA
;
A
#
# COMPACT_ATOMS: atom_id res chain seq x y z
N ALA A 1 8.62 -11.43 19.55
CA ALA A 1 8.72 -12.60 18.65
C ALA A 1 7.31 -13.00 18.25
N LEU A 2 7.09 -13.33 16.96
CA LEU A 2 5.83 -13.25 16.18
C LEU A 2 5.45 -11.80 15.85
N LEU A 3 5.20 -11.37 14.60
CA LEU A 3 4.52 -12.05 13.49
C LEU A 3 5.18 -11.77 12.12
N ALA A 4 6.22 -12.54 11.79
CA ALA A 4 6.56 -12.81 10.39
C ALA A 4 5.79 -14.08 9.99
N SER A 5 4.47 -13.96 9.79
CA SER A 5 3.67 -15.05 9.26
C SER A 5 3.58 -14.90 7.76
N GLU A 6 4.71 -15.07 7.07
CA GLU A 6 4.69 -15.35 5.63
C GLU A 6 4.18 -16.78 5.47
N VAL A 7 2.85 -16.93 5.39
CA VAL A 7 2.22 -18.18 5.02
C VAL A 7 2.63 -18.45 3.58
N PRO A 8 3.38 -19.53 3.28
CA PRO A 8 3.69 -19.87 1.91
C PRO A 8 2.37 -20.10 1.18
N LEU A 9 2.13 -19.36 0.09
CA LEU A 9 1.01 -19.62 -0.80
C LEU A 9 1.18 -21.06 -1.32
N ALA A 10 0.27 -21.96 -0.92
CA ALA A 10 0.35 -23.37 -1.27
C ALA A 10 0.40 -23.51 -2.81
N PRO A 11 1.41 -24.21 -3.36
CA PRO A 11 1.54 -24.37 -4.81
C PRO A 11 0.43 -25.30 -5.29
N GLY A 12 -0.63 -24.73 -5.87
CA GLY A 12 -1.75 -25.51 -6.42
C GLY A 12 -3.07 -24.75 -6.58
N THR A 13 -3.27 -23.64 -5.86
CA THR A 13 -4.44 -22.76 -6.03
C THR A 13 -4.21 -21.59 -7.00
N THR A 14 -2.98 -21.46 -7.52
CA THR A 14 -2.48 -20.28 -8.22
C THR A 14 -3.22 -19.96 -9.52
N GLY A 15 -3.72 -20.96 -10.27
CA GLY A 15 -4.43 -20.69 -11.54
C GLY A 15 -5.82 -20.08 -11.33
N ARG A 16 -6.72 -20.81 -10.69
CA ARG A 16 -8.13 -20.38 -10.48
C ARG A 16 -8.27 -19.32 -9.38
N GLY A 17 -7.38 -19.33 -8.39
CA GLY A 17 -7.33 -18.32 -7.34
C GLY A 17 -6.83 -16.97 -7.84
N ALA A 18 -5.80 -16.93 -8.71
CA ALA A 18 -5.33 -15.68 -9.29
C ALA A 18 -6.39 -15.03 -10.19
N GLU A 19 -7.09 -15.82 -11.01
CA GLU A 19 -8.20 -15.32 -11.83
C GLU A 19 -9.30 -14.65 -10.99
N ALA A 20 -9.65 -15.23 -9.84
CA ALA A 20 -10.62 -14.65 -8.91
C ALA A 20 -10.13 -13.38 -8.21
N LEU A 21 -8.81 -13.14 -8.19
CA LEU A 21 -8.18 -11.99 -7.53
C LEU A 21 -7.89 -10.82 -8.47
N LEU A 22 -8.06 -10.98 -9.79
CA LEU A 22 -7.91 -9.88 -10.76
C LEU A 22 -8.86 -8.71 -10.43
N GLU A 23 -10.15 -8.99 -10.26
CA GLU A 23 -11.15 -7.94 -10.00
C GLU A 23 -10.89 -7.20 -8.67
N PRO A 24 -10.60 -7.90 -7.55
CA PRO A 24 -10.10 -7.25 -6.33
C PRO A 24 -8.81 -6.44 -6.52
N ALA A 25 -7.86 -6.91 -7.35
CA ALA A 25 -6.60 -6.22 -7.60
C ALA A 25 -6.80 -4.89 -8.34
N GLU A 26 -7.61 -4.91 -9.40
CA GLU A 26 -8.00 -3.70 -10.16
C GLU A 26 -8.76 -2.70 -9.27
N ARG A 27 -9.66 -3.18 -8.41
CA ARG A 27 -10.36 -2.31 -7.46
C ARG A 27 -9.39 -1.69 -6.45
N ALA A 28 -8.39 -2.44 -5.98
CA ALA A 28 -7.36 -1.91 -5.08
C ALA A 28 -6.52 -0.81 -5.78
N GLU A 29 -6.18 -1.01 -7.05
CA GLU A 29 -5.47 -0.02 -7.88
C GLU A 29 -6.28 1.26 -8.04
N GLN A 30 -7.55 1.16 -8.43
CA GLN A 30 -8.43 2.33 -8.61
C GLN A 30 -8.59 3.13 -7.32
N ARG A 31 -8.74 2.43 -6.18
CA ARG A 31 -8.82 3.07 -4.86
C ARG A 31 -7.50 3.74 -4.49
N LEU A 32 -6.37 3.11 -4.79
CA LEU A 32 -5.04 3.70 -4.56
C LEU A 32 -4.87 4.98 -5.37
N ILE A 33 -5.20 4.97 -6.66
CA ILE A 33 -5.14 6.16 -7.54
C ILE A 33 -6.00 7.29 -6.96
N GLY A 34 -7.23 6.98 -6.55
CA GLY A 34 -8.12 7.95 -5.93
C GLY A 34 -7.57 8.52 -4.60
N ALA A 35 -6.94 7.69 -3.78
CA ALA A 35 -6.34 8.12 -2.52
C ALA A 35 -5.11 9.00 -2.75
N VAL A 36 -4.24 8.64 -3.70
CA VAL A 36 -3.07 9.45 -4.08
C VAL A 36 -3.51 10.82 -4.62
N ALA A 37 -4.54 10.86 -5.46
CA ALA A 37 -5.09 12.11 -5.99
C ALA A 37 -5.71 13.02 -4.92
N ALA A 38 -6.11 12.44 -3.78
CA ALA A 38 -6.70 13.16 -2.64
C ALA A 38 -5.66 13.54 -1.56
N LEU A 39 -4.38 13.22 -1.76
CA LEU A 39 -3.34 13.59 -0.80
C LEU A 39 -3.21 15.12 -0.70
N PRO A 40 -3.03 15.65 0.52
CA PRO A 40 -2.81 17.07 0.70
C PRO A 40 -1.48 17.49 0.05
N PRO A 41 -1.41 18.65 -0.60
CA PRO A 41 -0.14 19.22 -1.05
C PRO A 41 0.77 19.53 0.15
N ASP A 42 2.08 19.63 -0.09
CA ASP A 42 3.07 19.86 0.96
C ASP A 42 2.66 20.98 1.93
N ALA A 43 2.49 20.61 3.20
CA ALA A 43 1.98 21.46 4.27
C ALA A 43 3.09 22.32 4.91
N SER A 44 4.02 22.87 4.10
CA SER A 44 5.24 23.50 4.60
C SER A 44 5.05 24.80 5.40
N ALA A 45 3.80 25.21 5.68
CA ALA A 45 3.48 26.45 6.37
C ALA A 45 2.36 26.36 7.43
N GLU A 46 1.71 25.21 7.61
CA GLU A 46 0.61 25.07 8.58
C GLU A 46 1.07 24.34 9.87
N PRO A 47 0.53 24.71 11.05
CA PRO A 47 0.79 23.97 12.28
C PRO A 47 0.30 22.52 12.14
N TYR A 48 1.03 21.60 12.78
CA TYR A 48 0.72 20.17 12.76
C TYR A 48 -0.75 19.90 13.12
N ASN A 49 -1.40 19.07 12.31
CA ASN A 49 -2.77 18.63 12.51
C ASN A 49 -2.87 17.15 12.17
N GLU A 50 -3.19 16.32 13.17
CA GLU A 50 -3.34 14.86 13.06
C GLU A 50 -4.35 14.42 11.98
N ALA A 51 -5.34 15.27 11.63
CA ALA A 51 -6.28 14.98 10.56
C ALA A 51 -5.59 14.92 9.17
N GLN A 52 -4.42 15.55 9.02
CA GLN A 52 -3.62 15.50 7.81
C GLN A 52 -2.95 14.13 7.63
N ASP A 53 -2.81 13.32 8.68
CA ASP A 53 -2.19 11.99 8.60
C ASP A 53 -3.14 10.92 8.03
N ALA A 54 -4.45 11.11 8.18
CA ALA A 54 -5.44 10.11 7.78
C ALA A 54 -5.39 9.76 6.27
N PRO A 55 -5.31 10.74 5.34
CA PRO A 55 -5.11 10.47 3.90
C PRO A 55 -3.80 9.72 3.60
N TRP A 56 -2.70 10.06 4.28
CA TRP A 56 -1.41 9.38 4.13
C TRP A 56 -1.47 7.93 4.65
N HIS A 57 -2.11 7.70 5.80
CA HIS A 57 -2.34 6.38 6.34
C HIS A 57 -3.19 5.52 5.39
N GLN A 58 -4.29 6.06 4.88
CA GLN A 58 -5.16 5.35 3.93
C GLN A 58 -4.42 4.97 2.64
N THR A 59 -3.61 5.87 2.08
CA THR A 59 -2.81 5.62 0.87
C THR A 59 -1.81 4.48 1.09
N ARG A 60 -1.13 4.43 2.24
CA ARG A 60 -0.22 3.33 2.59
C ARG A 60 -0.92 1.98 2.68
N LEU A 61 -2.11 1.93 3.29
CA LEU A 61 -2.89 0.69 3.36
C LEU A 61 -3.30 0.20 1.97
N LEU A 62 -3.78 1.10 1.11
CA LEU A 62 -4.19 0.76 -0.25
C LEU A 62 -3.03 0.30 -1.12
N LEU A 63 -1.85 0.93 -0.98
CA LEU A 63 -0.65 0.53 -1.70
C LEU A 63 -0.20 -0.87 -1.28
N ARG A 64 -0.20 -1.19 0.02
CA ARG A 64 0.12 -2.53 0.51
C ARG A 64 -0.85 -3.57 -0.04
N LEU A 65 -2.16 -3.28 -0.03
CA LEU A 65 -3.17 -4.16 -0.61
C LEU A 65 -2.96 -4.39 -2.10
N HIS A 66 -2.70 -3.32 -2.87
CA HIS A 66 -2.45 -3.42 -4.30
C HIS A 66 -1.19 -4.23 -4.60
N ARG A 67 -0.08 -3.99 -3.87
CA ARG A 67 1.15 -4.79 -4.01
C ARG A 67 0.90 -6.28 -3.74
N TYR A 68 0.21 -6.62 -2.66
CA TYR A 68 -0.09 -8.02 -2.35
C TYR A 68 -1.00 -8.67 -3.40
N ALA A 69 -2.00 -7.94 -3.89
CA ALA A 69 -2.86 -8.44 -4.95
C ALA A 69 -2.05 -8.69 -6.24
N HIS A 70 -1.18 -7.76 -6.61
CA HIS A 70 -0.29 -7.87 -7.76
C HIS A 70 0.70 -9.05 -7.63
N GLU A 71 1.32 -9.22 -6.45
CA GLU A 71 2.21 -10.35 -6.14
C GLU A 71 1.50 -11.69 -6.25
N VAL A 72 0.25 -11.80 -5.80
CA VAL A 72 -0.52 -13.04 -5.91
C VAL A 72 -0.96 -13.31 -7.35
N VAL A 73 -1.37 -12.29 -8.10
CA VAL A 73 -1.86 -12.44 -9.48
C VAL A 73 -0.71 -12.73 -10.46
N LEU A 74 0.43 -12.04 -10.32
CA LEU A 74 1.55 -12.15 -11.26
C LEU A 74 2.71 -13.01 -10.74
N GLY A 75 2.65 -13.44 -9.48
CA GLY A 75 3.67 -14.29 -8.87
C GLY A 75 4.99 -13.58 -8.58
N ALA A 76 5.04 -12.25 -8.67
CA ALA A 76 6.25 -11.45 -8.46
C ALA A 76 5.93 -10.07 -7.89
N ALA A 77 6.86 -9.55 -7.09
CA ALA A 77 6.81 -8.18 -6.58
C ALA A 77 7.15 -7.18 -7.69
N ASP A 78 6.36 -6.12 -7.80
CA ASP A 78 6.68 -4.98 -8.66
C ASP A 78 7.66 -4.03 -7.94
N PRO A 79 8.89 -3.83 -8.47
CA PRO A 79 9.87 -2.96 -7.85
C PRO A 79 9.40 -1.49 -7.72
N VAL A 80 8.52 -1.02 -8.60
CA VAL A 80 7.94 0.33 -8.52
C VAL A 80 7.03 0.44 -7.30
N LEU A 81 6.15 -0.55 -7.08
CA LEU A 81 5.27 -0.60 -5.91
C LEU A 81 6.05 -0.76 -4.61
N THR A 82 7.14 -1.55 -4.63
CA THR A 82 8.05 -1.68 -3.49
C THR A 82 8.74 -0.35 -3.16
N GLY A 83 9.23 0.37 -4.18
CA GLY A 83 9.86 1.68 -4.01
C GLY A 83 8.90 2.74 -3.47
N ALA A 84 7.68 2.79 -4.01
CA ALA A 84 6.62 3.67 -3.51
C ALA A 84 6.25 3.35 -2.05
N GLY A 85 6.20 2.06 -1.69
CA GLY A 85 5.93 1.62 -0.32
C GLY A 85 7.00 2.10 0.65
N HIS A 86 8.27 1.96 0.27
CA HIS A 86 9.39 2.44 1.05
C HIS A 86 9.36 3.96 1.25
N ALA A 87 9.07 4.73 0.20
CA ALA A 87 8.97 6.17 0.28
C ALA A 87 7.88 6.63 1.27
N LEU A 88 6.72 5.95 1.29
CA LEU A 88 5.65 6.28 2.23
C LEU A 88 5.97 5.86 3.67
N ASP A 89 6.73 4.79 3.87
CA ASP A 89 7.21 4.43 5.22
C ASP A 89 8.23 5.46 5.72
N LEU A 90 9.11 5.97 4.86
CA LEU A 90 10.02 7.08 5.20
C LEU A 90 9.25 8.37 5.56
N HIS A 91 8.17 8.68 4.82
CA HIS A 91 7.31 9.82 5.15
C HIS A 91 6.70 9.67 6.56
N ARG A 92 6.22 8.48 6.91
CA ARG A 92 5.72 8.19 8.25
C ARG A 92 6.80 8.41 9.31
N ASP A 93 8.00 7.86 9.09
CA ASP A 93 9.10 7.97 10.05
C ASP A 93 9.50 9.43 10.27
N ALA A 94 9.45 10.26 9.21
CA ALA A 94 9.69 11.70 9.30
C ALA A 94 8.58 12.43 10.08
N ALA A 95 7.30 12.07 9.85
CA ALA A 95 6.17 12.65 10.58
C ALA A 95 6.21 12.27 12.08
N GLU A 96 6.51 11.01 12.40
CA GLU A 96 6.67 10.53 13.79
C GLU A 96 7.82 11.22 14.51
N ALA A 97 8.92 11.55 13.81
CA ALA A 97 10.05 12.28 14.37
C ALA A 97 9.78 13.77 14.61
N ALA A 98 8.75 14.34 13.98
CA ALA A 98 8.39 15.75 14.08
C ALA A 98 7.31 16.06 15.14
N ALA A 99 6.59 15.03 15.62
CA ALA A 99 5.56 15.11 16.66
C ALA A 99 6.17 15.13 18.07
#